data_AF-A0A965L1Y8-F1
#
_entry.id   AF-A0A965L1Y8-F1
#
_cell.length_a   1.000
_cell.length_b   1.000
_cell.length_c   1.000
_cell.angle_alpha   90.00
_cell.angle_beta   90.00
_cell.angle_gamma   90.00
#
_symmetry.space_group_name_H-M   'P 1'
#
loop_
_entity.id
_entity.type
_entity.pdbx_description
1 polymer ?
#
loop_
_entity_poly.entity_id
_entity_poly.type
_entity_poly.pdbx_seq_one_letter_code
_entity_poly.pdbx_strand_id
1 'polypeptide(L)' 'MALKLTIENGIKDAMRAKDADRLRALRAIKSMILLEETSGSNTGEISTDAEMKILMKAAKQRKDSLEVYVAQNRPDLA' A
#
# COMPACT_ATOMS: atom_id res chain seq x y z
N MET A 1 -15.72 2.43 -8.39
CA MET A 1 -15.07 1.37 -7.60
C MET A 1 -14.21 2.07 -6.58
N ALA A 2 -14.37 1.78 -5.28
CA ALA A 2 -13.48 2.35 -4.27
C ALA A 2 -12.26 1.43 -4.09
N LEU A 3 -11.05 1.93 -4.36
CA LEU A 3 -9.81 1.18 -4.16
C LEU A 3 -9.73 0.60 -2.75
N LYS A 4 -10.17 1.37 -1.75
CA LYS A 4 -10.25 0.98 -0.35
C LYS A 4 -11.01 -0.33 -0.13
N LEU A 5 -12.18 -0.49 -0.74
CA LEU A 5 -12.99 -1.71 -0.62
C LEU A 5 -12.25 -2.92 -1.23
N THR A 6 -11.58 -2.72 -2.36
CA THR A 6 -10.77 -3.76 -3.02
C THR A 6 -9.63 -4.21 -2.12
N ILE A 7 -8.93 -3.26 -1.48
CA ILE A 7 -7.85 -3.56 -0.55
C ILE A 7 -8.38 -4.30 0.70
N GLU A 8 -9.53 -3.91 1.23
CA GLU A 8 -10.13 -4.59 2.40
C GLU A 8 -10.54 -6.02 2.11
N ASN A 9 -11.12 -6.28 0.93
CA ASN A 9 -11.44 -7.64 0.51
C ASN A 9 -10.15 -8.47 0.32
N GLY A 10 -9.14 -7.89 -0.33
CA GLY A 10 -7.83 -8.53 -0.47
C GLY A 10 -7.17 -8.87 0.87
N ILE A 11 -7.33 -8.01 1.89
CA ILE A 11 -6.82 -8.28 3.26
C ILE A 11 -7.49 -9.52 3.83
N LYS A 12 -8.83 -9.62 3.73
CA LYS A 12 -9.59 -10.79 4.21
C LYS A 12 -9.14 -12.06 3.49
N ASP A 13 -8.93 -11.99 2.18
CA ASP A 13 -8.47 -13.14 1.39
C ASP A 13 -7.05 -13.56 1.75
N ALA A 14 -6.13 -12.60 1.90
CA ALA A 14 -4.75 -12.88 2.35
C ALA A 14 -4.72 -13.49 3.76
N MET A 15 -5.60 -13.06 4.66
CA MET A 15 -5.74 -13.65 5.99
C MET A 15 -6.23 -15.10 5.92
N ARG A 16 -7.23 -15.40 5.09
CA ARG A 16 -7.73 -16.78 4.88
C ARG A 16 -6.66 -17.68 4.27
N ALA A 17 -5.90 -17.16 3.32
CA ALA A 17 -4.82 -17.87 2.65
C ALA A 17 -3.54 -18.01 3.49
N LYS A 18 -3.47 -17.35 4.66
CA LYS A 18 -2.25 -17.24 5.48
C LYS A 18 -1.05 -16.67 4.72
N ASP A 19 -1.31 -15.80 3.73
CA ASP A 19 -0.30 -15.14 2.92
C ASP A 19 0.19 -13.87 3.64
N ALA A 20 1.25 -14.03 4.45
CA ALA A 20 1.77 -12.97 5.29
C ALA A 20 2.32 -11.78 4.49
N ASP A 21 2.93 -12.04 3.33
CA ASP A 21 3.58 -11.01 2.52
C ASP A 21 2.55 -10.16 1.79
N ARG A 22 1.54 -10.80 1.18
CA ARG A 22 0.41 -10.09 0.59
C ARG A 22 -0.38 -9.33 1.64
N LEU A 23 -0.58 -9.91 2.83
CA LEU A 23 -1.28 -9.26 3.92
C LEU A 23 -0.54 -7.99 4.39
N ARG A 24 0.77 -8.06 4.59
CA ARG A 24 1.61 -6.91 4.94
C ARG A 24 1.51 -5.84 3.86
N ALA A 25 1.57 -6.25 2.59
CA ALA A 25 1.55 -5.33 1.48
C ALA A 25 0.23 -4.55 1.37
N LEU A 26 -0.90 -5.23 1.53
CA LEU A 26 -2.24 -4.64 1.46
C LEU A 26 -2.54 -3.75 2.68
N ARG A 27 -2.09 -4.13 3.87
CA ARG A 27 -2.22 -3.29 5.08
C ARG A 27 -1.45 -1.97 4.94
N ALA A 28 -0.25 -2.01 4.38
CA ALA A 28 0.53 -0.80 4.10
C ALA A 28 -0.21 0.15 3.13
N ILE A 29 -0.81 -0.40 2.07
CA ILE A 29 -1.61 0.39 1.12
C ILE A 29 -2.84 0.99 1.80
N LYS A 30 -3.56 0.22 2.62
CA LYS A 30 -4.70 0.73 3.41
C LYS A 30 -4.28 1.90 4.31
N SER A 31 -3.11 1.83 4.94
CA SER A 31 -2.59 2.92 5.77
C SER A 31 -2.32 4.20 4.96
N MET A 32 -1.78 4.08 3.75
CA MET A 32 -1.56 5.24 2.87
C MET A 32 -2.88 5.87 2.40
N ILE A 33 -3.89 5.04 2.10
CA ILE A 33 -5.23 5.53 1.75
C ILE A 33 -5.81 6.32 2.93
N LEU A 34 -5.78 5.76 4.15
CA LEU A 34 -6.29 6.45 5.35
C LEU A 34 -5.56 7.77 5.63
N LEU A 35 -4.23 7.81 5.40
CA LEU A 35 -3.45 9.03 5.56
C LEU A 35 -3.88 10.11 4.56
N GLU A 36 -4.14 9.73 3.31
CA GLU A 36 -4.61 10.66 2.28
C GLU A 36 -6.05 11.12 2.52
N GLU A 37 -6.92 10.25 3.06
CA GLU A 37 -8.28 10.61 3.48
C GLU A 37 -8.27 11.63 4.63
N THR A 38 -7.27 11.56 5.52
CA THR A 38 -7.17 12.38 6.73
C THR A 38 -6.24 13.58 6.61
N SER A 39 -5.57 13.77 5.46
CA SER A 39 -4.61 14.85 5.23
C SER A 39 -5.23 16.26 5.17
N GLY A 40 -6.55 16.37 5.30
CA GLY A 40 -7.30 17.63 5.25
C GLY A 40 -7.38 18.27 3.86
N SER A 41 -6.70 17.70 2.85
CA SER A 41 -6.72 18.17 1.46
C SER A 41 -7.91 17.64 0.65
N ASN A 42 -8.62 16.62 1.16
CA ASN A 42 -9.79 16.02 0.54
C ASN A 42 -11.02 16.20 1.45
N THR A 43 -11.93 17.09 1.08
CA THR A 43 -13.24 17.28 1.74
C THR A 43 -14.32 16.33 1.19
N GLY A 44 -13.95 15.07 0.91
CA GLY A 44 -14.83 14.08 0.28
C GLY A 44 -14.14 12.74 0.00
N GLU A 45 -14.79 11.88 -0.79
CA GLU A 45 -14.18 10.63 -1.26
C GLU A 45 -12.90 10.92 -2.08
N ILE A 46 -11.87 10.10 -1.90
CA ILE A 46 -10.64 10.17 -2.69
C ILE A 46 -10.97 9.97 -4.17
N SER A 47 -10.47 10.85 -5.04
CA SER A 47 -10.64 10.70 -6.48
C SER A 47 -9.83 9.53 -7.03
N THR A 48 -10.26 8.97 -8.16
CA THR A 48 -9.53 7.88 -8.85
C THR A 48 -8.08 8.24 -9.17
N ASP A 49 -7.78 9.51 -9.44
CA ASP A 49 -6.42 9.98 -9.70
C ASP A 49 -5.56 9.97 -8.43
N ALA A 50 -6.13 10.34 -7.29
CA ALA A 50 -5.47 10.26 -6.01
C ALA A 50 -5.25 8.79 -5.58
N GLU A 51 -6.23 7.90 -5.82
CA GLU A 51 -6.07 6.45 -5.64
C GLU A 51 -4.87 5.91 -6.47
N MET A 52 -4.78 6.30 -7.74
CA MET A 52 -3.67 5.90 -8.61
C MET A 52 -2.33 6.44 -8.13
N LYS A 53 -2.28 7.70 -7.69
CA LYS A 53 -1.06 8.31 -7.11
C LYS A 53 -0.58 7.56 -5.86
N ILE A 54 -1.50 7.13 -4.99
CA ILE A 54 -1.17 6.33 -3.81
C ILE A 54 -0.50 5.00 -4.24
N LEU A 55 -1.07 4.31 -5.24
CA LEU A 55 -0.50 3.05 -5.74
C LEU A 55 0.88 3.25 -6.38
N MET A 56 1.05 4.30 -7.19
CA MET A 56 2.36 4.63 -7.77
C MET A 56 3.39 4.94 -6.68
N LYS A 57 3.02 5.72 -5.66
CA LYS A 57 3.89 6.02 -4.52
C LYS A 57 4.27 4.75 -3.74
N ALA A 58 3.30 3.87 -3.50
CA ALA A 58 3.53 2.59 -2.83
C ALA A 58 4.53 1.70 -3.59
N ALA A 59 4.37 1.61 -4.91
CA ALA A 59 5.27 0.83 -5.77
C ALA A 59 6.68 1.43 -5.77
N LYS A 60 6.79 2.75 -5.89
CA LYS A 60 8.07 3.46 -5.85
C LYS A 60 8.80 3.25 -4.52
N GLN A 61 8.14 3.47 -3.39
CA GLN A 61 8.75 3.28 -2.07
C GLN A 61 9.30 1.88 -1.84
N ARG A 62 8.62 0.85 -2.36
CA ARG A 62 9.11 -0.54 -2.29
C ARG A 62 10.35 -0.75 -3.15
N LYS A 63 10.34 -0.23 -4.38
CA LYS A 63 11.50 -0.33 -5.27
C LYS A 63 12.72 0.39 -4.67
N ASP A 64 12.51 1.62 -4.20
CA ASP A 64 13.57 2.41 -3.56
C ASP A 64 14.12 1.69 -2.31
N SER A 65 13.23 1.09 -1.50
CA SER A 65 13.64 0.32 -0.31
C SER A 65 14.43 -0.94 -0.66
N LEU A 66 14.00 -1.69 -1.68
CA LEU A 66 14.70 -2.87 -2.18
C LEU A 66 16.10 -2.49 -2.69
N GLU A 67 16.22 -1.43 -3.47
CA GLU A 67 17.51 -0.93 -3.97
C GLU A 67 18.44 -0.56 -2.80
N VAL A 68 17.92 0.13 -1.77
CA VAL A 68 18.69 0.50 -0.57
C VAL A 68 19.15 -0.73 0.22
N TYR A 69 18.28 -1.72 0.44
CA TYR A 69 18.63 -2.92 1.20
C TYR A 69 19.65 -3.78 0.46
N VAL A 70 19.53 -3.92 -0.86
CA VAL A 70 20.53 -4.61 -1.69
C VAL A 70 21.87 -3.86 -1.64
N ALA A 71 21.87 -2.53 -1.80
CA ALA A 71 23.08 -1.72 -1.74
C ALA A 71 23.80 -1.79 -0.36
N GLN A 72 23.04 -2.00 0.72
CA GLN A 72 23.56 -2.14 2.08
C GLN A 72 23.93 -3.59 2.45
N ASN A 73 23.95 -4.53 1.49
CA ASN A 73 24.17 -5.96 1.74
C ASN A 73 23.21 -6.55 2.80
N ARG A 74 21.95 -6.11 2.78
CA ARG A 74 20.86 -6.63 3.65
C ARG A 74 19.77 -7.33 2.83
N PRO A 75 20.07 -8.45 2.15
CA PRO A 75 19.08 -9.16 1.34
C PRO A 75 17.95 -9.79 2.17
N ASP A 76 18.11 -9.89 3.49
CA ASP A 76 17.07 -10.29 4.44
C ASP A 76 15.91 -9.28 4.54
N LEU A 77 16.16 -8.02 4.20
CA LEU A 77 15.17 -6.94 4.24
C LEU A 77 14.65 -6.52 2.86
N ALA A 78 15.26 -7.02 1.79
CA ALA A 78 14.95 -6.68 0.41
C ALA A 78 13.61 -7.27 -0.07
#